data_AF-A0A2G9UM53-F1
#
_entry.id   AF-A0A2G9UM53-F1
#
_cell.length_a   1.000
_cell.length_b   1.000
_cell.length_c   1.000
_cell.angle_alpha   90.00
_cell.angle_beta   90.00
_cell.angle_gamma   90.00
#
_symmetry.space_group_name_H-M   'P 1'
#
loop_
_entity.id
_entity.type
_entity.pdbx_description
1 polymer ?
#
loop_
_entity_poly.entity_id
_entity_poly.type
_entity_poly.pdbx_seq_one_letter_code
_entity_poly.pdbx_strand_id
1 'polypeptide(L)'
;MKNIILAEASSTGNSTAECLKGCELFVEDNVSNKVYFVNQDNVIMLDSELLVEDVIQWNDQFDSSPVKLDLLMDSNELCIVLANGQVVTMDIESHAICSACFLGEECSAASWSPDQAFLTAVEGDRIVFYDRCFEIVGDWSV
;
A
#
# COMPACT_ATOMS: atom_id res chain seq x y z
N MET A 1 9.08 0.50 -20.16
CA MET A 1 9.25 1.27 -18.92
C MET A 1 8.79 2.70 -19.18
N LYS A 2 7.58 3.06 -18.73
CA LYS A 2 7.14 4.46 -18.71
C LYS A 2 7.53 4.99 -17.33
N ASN A 3 8.43 5.98 -17.31
CA ASN A 3 8.75 6.67 -16.08
C ASN A 3 7.59 7.63 -15.78
N ILE A 4 6.90 7.43 -14.67
CA ILE A 4 5.95 8.43 -14.16
C ILE A 4 6.80 9.46 -13.42
N ILE A 5 6.90 10.65 -14.01
CA ILE A 5 7.52 11.80 -13.37
C ILE A 5 6.40 12.49 -12.58
N LEU A 6 6.46 12.44 -11.25
CA LEU A 6 5.65 13.28 -10.38
C LEU A 6 6.14 14.73 -10.54
N ALA A 7 5.65 15.41 -11.56
CA ALA A 7 5.80 16.84 -11.71
C ALA A 7 4.80 17.53 -10.76
N GLU A 8 5.26 18.58 -10.07
CA GLU A 8 4.44 19.43 -9.23
C GLU A 8 3.34 20.08 -10.10
N ALA A 9 2.17 19.45 -10.15
CA ALA A 9 1.01 19.99 -10.83
C ALA A 9 0.45 21.10 -9.94
N SER A 10 0.80 22.35 -10.24
CA SER A 10 0.17 23.52 -9.64
C SER A 10 -1.29 23.58 -10.09
N SER A 11 -2.17 22.91 -9.36
CA SER A 11 -3.62 22.96 -9.59
C SER A 11 -4.21 24.13 -8.81
N THR A 12 -5.05 24.92 -9.47
CA THR A 12 -5.81 26.05 -8.92
C THR A 12 -6.96 25.62 -7.99
N GLY A 13 -6.83 24.48 -7.31
CA GLY A 13 -7.81 23.96 -6.36
C GLY A 13 -7.10 23.54 -5.08
N ASN A 14 -7.14 24.40 -4.06
CA ASN A 14 -6.44 24.18 -2.79
C ASN A 14 -6.79 22.86 -2.06
N SER A 15 -7.88 22.16 -2.41
CA SER A 15 -8.37 21.03 -1.59
C SER A 15 -7.76 19.67 -1.94
N THR A 16 -7.37 19.40 -3.19
CA THR A 16 -6.90 18.06 -3.59
C THR A 16 -5.42 17.82 -3.27
N ALA A 17 -4.60 18.87 -3.37
CA ALA A 17 -3.16 18.79 -3.06
C ALA A 17 -2.89 18.57 -1.56
N GLU A 18 -3.79 19.05 -0.68
CA GLU A 18 -3.64 18.86 0.76
C GLU A 18 -3.81 17.39 1.18
N CYS A 19 -4.75 16.66 0.56
CA CYS A 19 -5.02 15.25 0.87
C CYS A 19 -3.88 14.31 0.45
N LEU A 20 -3.18 14.63 -0.64
CA LEU A 20 -2.05 13.85 -1.15
C LEU A 20 -0.73 14.12 -0.40
N LYS A 21 -0.72 15.08 0.52
CA LYS A 21 0.47 15.41 1.28
C LYS A 21 0.96 14.19 2.07
N GLY A 22 2.25 13.91 1.98
CA GLY A 22 2.88 12.77 2.66
C GLY A 22 2.59 11.40 2.03
N CYS A 23 1.93 11.35 0.86
CA CYS A 23 1.81 10.10 0.10
C CYS A 23 3.10 9.84 -0.66
N GLU A 24 3.82 8.78 -0.30
CA GLU A 24 5.04 8.33 -1.00
C GLU A 24 4.79 7.08 -1.84
N LEU A 25 3.65 6.42 -1.62
CA LEU A 25 3.30 5.15 -2.23
C LEU A 25 1.99 5.27 -2.98
N PHE A 26 1.92 4.59 -4.14
CA PHE A 26 0.71 4.48 -4.93
C PHE A 26 0.64 3.10 -5.62
N VAL A 27 -0.57 2.68 -5.96
CA VAL A 27 -0.83 1.51 -6.82
C VAL A 27 -1.95 1.82 -7.80
N GLU A 28 -1.81 1.33 -9.03
CA GLU A 28 -2.79 1.49 -10.11
C GLU A 28 -3.65 0.22 -10.21
N ASP A 29 -4.97 0.39 -10.20
CA ASP A 29 -5.92 -0.63 -10.62
C ASP A 29 -6.32 -0.38 -12.07
N ASN A 30 -5.74 -1.18 -12.97
CA ASN A 30 -6.02 -1.10 -14.39
C ASN A 30 -7.40 -1.65 -14.79
N VAL A 31 -8.07 -2.41 -13.91
CA VAL A 31 -9.40 -2.96 -14.18
C VAL A 31 -10.46 -1.89 -13.96
N SER A 32 -10.40 -1.17 -12.85
CA SER A 32 -11.31 -0.05 -12.55
C SER A 32 -10.82 1.31 -13.06
N ASN A 33 -9.58 1.38 -13.57
CA ASN A 33 -8.88 2.62 -13.96
C ASN A 33 -8.79 3.63 -12.80
N LYS A 34 -8.41 3.14 -11.62
CA LYS A 34 -8.25 3.94 -10.41
C LYS A 34 -6.81 3.92 -9.92
N VAL A 35 -6.44 4.95 -9.16
CA VAL A 35 -5.13 5.02 -8.52
C VAL A 35 -5.33 5.23 -7.03
N TYR A 36 -4.68 4.40 -6.22
CA TYR A 36 -4.73 4.49 -4.77
C TYR A 36 -3.42 5.04 -4.27
N PHE A 37 -3.49 6.03 -3.41
CA PHE A 37 -2.37 6.57 -2.64
C PHE A 37 -2.58 6.24 -1.18
N VAL A 38 -1.47 6.11 -0.44
CA VAL A 38 -1.53 5.94 1.00
C VAL A 38 -0.55 6.89 1.68
N ASN A 39 -1.02 7.51 2.75
CA ASN A 39 -0.17 8.15 3.75
C ASN A 39 -0.47 7.54 5.13
N GLN A 40 0.16 8.08 6.17
CA GLN A 40 -0.04 7.59 7.54
C GLN A 40 -1.52 7.66 7.96
N ASP A 41 -2.26 8.64 7.46
CA ASP A 41 -3.58 8.97 8.00
C ASP A 41 -4.74 8.45 7.14
N ASN A 42 -4.51 8.25 5.83
CA ASN A 42 -5.56 7.99 4.86
C ASN A 42 -5.10 7.09 3.70
N VAL A 43 -6.08 6.41 3.12
CA VAL A 43 -6.03 5.88 1.75
C VAL A 43 -6.83 6.84 0.86
N ILE A 44 -6.21 7.36 -0.19
CA ILE A 44 -6.82 8.32 -1.13
C ILE A 44 -7.04 7.61 -2.45
N MET A 45 -8.26 7.65 -2.97
CA MET A 45 -8.63 7.05 -4.26
C MET A 45 -8.81 8.16 -5.30
N LEU A 46 -8.11 8.03 -6.42
CA LEU A 46 -8.28 8.87 -7.59
C LEU A 46 -8.94 8.10 -8.73
N ASP A 47 -9.79 8.79 -9.49
CA ASP A 47 -10.40 8.26 -10.70
C ASP A 47 -9.44 8.26 -11.90
N SER A 48 -9.95 7.86 -13.07
CA SER A 48 -9.17 7.81 -14.32
C SER A 48 -8.69 9.18 -14.82
N GLU A 49 -9.26 10.28 -14.33
CA GLU A 49 -8.85 11.66 -14.63
C GLU A 49 -7.92 12.23 -13.54
N LEU A 50 -7.49 11.41 -12.58
CA LEU A 50 -6.68 11.78 -11.41
C LEU A 50 -7.39 12.78 -10.48
N LEU A 51 -8.71 12.77 -10.46
CA LEU A 51 -9.52 13.53 -9.52
C LEU A 51 -9.79 12.70 -8.28
N VAL A 52 -9.80 13.35 -7.10
CA VAL A 52 -10.10 12.67 -5.84
C VAL A 52 -11.55 12.18 -5.87
N GLU A 53 -11.71 10.86 -5.84
CA GLU A 53 -13.01 10.19 -5.77
C GLU A 53 -13.41 9.95 -4.31
N ASP A 54 -12.49 9.47 -3.48
CA ASP A 54 -12.74 9.24 -2.05
C ASP A 54 -11.47 9.35 -1.19
N VAL A 55 -11.65 9.57 0.11
CA VAL A 55 -10.60 9.60 1.14
C VAL A 55 -11.05 8.78 2.34
N ILE A 56 -10.40 7.64 2.54
CA ILE A 56 -10.70 6.69 3.60
C ILE A 56 -9.73 6.96 4.76
N GLN A 57 -10.26 7.41 5.89
CA GLN A 57 -9.45 7.63 7.10
C GLN A 57 -9.24 6.31 7.84
N TRP A 58 -7.99 5.99 8.14
CA TRP A 58 -7.63 4.76 8.86
C TRP A 58 -6.69 4.99 10.06
N ASN A 59 -6.26 6.25 10.27
CA ASN A 59 -5.26 6.67 11.26
C ASN A 59 -5.51 6.15 12.68
N ASP A 60 -6.77 6.13 13.13
CA ASP A 60 -7.11 5.74 14.50
C ASP A 60 -6.73 4.29 14.86
N GLN A 61 -6.27 3.49 13.89
CA GLN A 61 -5.93 2.08 14.07
C GLN A 61 -4.44 1.75 13.87
N PHE A 62 -3.64 2.66 13.30
CA PHE A 62 -2.30 2.33 12.79
C PHE A 62 -1.26 3.44 13.03
N ASP A 63 -0.29 3.18 13.91
CA ASP A 63 0.70 4.19 14.37
C ASP A 63 2.01 4.23 13.55
N SER A 64 2.08 3.53 12.40
CA SER A 64 3.33 3.37 11.64
C SER A 64 3.20 3.83 10.18
N SER A 65 4.29 4.35 9.61
CA SER A 65 4.30 4.77 8.21
C SER A 65 4.18 3.58 7.24
N PRO A 66 3.42 3.71 6.15
CA PRO A 66 3.40 2.73 5.07
C PRO A 66 4.78 2.57 4.42
N VAL A 67 5.21 1.33 4.17
CA VAL A 67 6.43 1.01 3.40
C VAL A 67 6.11 0.36 2.06
N LYS A 68 4.93 -0.25 1.93
CA LYS A 68 4.48 -0.81 0.67
C LYS A 68 2.96 -0.75 0.54
N LEU A 69 2.50 -0.49 -0.69
CA LEU A 69 1.13 -0.56 -1.13
C LEU A 69 1.10 -1.43 -2.39
N ASP A 70 0.24 -2.45 -2.42
CA ASP A 70 -0.03 -3.28 -3.59
C ASP A 70 -1.53 -3.62 -3.65
N LEU A 71 -1.98 -4.01 -4.84
CA LEU A 71 -3.33 -4.49 -5.11
C LEU A 71 -3.34 -6.01 -5.23
N LEU A 72 -4.05 -6.71 -4.36
CA LEU A 72 -4.23 -8.16 -4.41
C LEU A 72 -5.37 -8.48 -5.39
N MET A 73 -4.99 -8.94 -6.59
CA MET A 73 -5.91 -9.04 -7.74
C MET A 73 -6.96 -10.14 -7.60
N ASP A 74 -6.66 -11.18 -6.84
CA ASP A 74 -7.50 -12.34 -6.59
C ASP A 74 -8.59 -12.07 -5.54
N SER A 75 -8.26 -11.30 -4.50
CA SER A 75 -9.19 -10.92 -3.43
C SER A 75 -9.84 -9.55 -3.63
N ASN A 76 -9.38 -8.76 -4.61
CA ASN A 76 -9.82 -7.38 -4.83
C ASN A 76 -9.58 -6.50 -3.59
N GLU A 77 -8.42 -6.69 -2.95
CA GLU A 77 -8.05 -5.99 -1.72
C GLU A 77 -6.79 -5.14 -1.94
N LEU A 78 -6.75 -3.95 -1.33
CA LEU A 78 -5.50 -3.22 -1.15
C LEU A 78 -4.73 -3.85 0.01
N CYS A 79 -3.46 -4.14 -0.20
CA CYS A 79 -2.54 -4.62 0.81
C CYS A 79 -1.54 -3.52 1.15
N ILE A 80 -1.47 -3.17 2.42
CA ILE A 80 -0.61 -2.12 2.93
C ILE A 80 0.30 -2.72 3.99
N VAL A 81 1.60 -2.62 3.78
CA VAL A 81 2.62 -3.04 4.74
C VAL A 81 3.16 -1.79 5.41
N LEU A 82 3.18 -1.80 6.75
CA LEU A 82 3.67 -0.72 7.58
C LEU A 82 5.09 -1.01 8.09
N ALA A 83 5.83 0.05 8.41
CA ALA A 83 7.22 -0.06 8.86
C ALA A 83 7.40 -0.88 10.15
N ASN A 84 6.40 -0.93 11.03
CA ASN A 84 6.39 -1.77 12.22
C ASN A 84 6.14 -3.27 11.93
N GLY A 85 6.06 -3.67 10.65
CA GLY A 85 5.78 -5.04 10.23
C GLY A 85 4.29 -5.38 10.16
N GLN A 86 3.38 -4.44 10.49
CA GLN A 86 1.95 -4.71 10.36
C GLN A 86 1.52 -4.76 8.89
N VAL A 87 0.70 -5.74 8.53
CA VAL A 87 0.05 -5.82 7.22
C VAL A 87 -1.45 -5.65 7.40
N VAL A 88 -2.01 -4.75 6.62
CA VAL A 88 -3.43 -4.45 6.58
C VAL A 88 -3.95 -4.76 5.19
N THR A 89 -5.06 -5.49 5.09
CA THR A 89 -5.80 -5.60 3.84
C THR A 89 -7.16 -4.94 3.93
N MET A 90 -7.54 -4.24 2.86
CA MET A 90 -8.79 -3.49 2.76
C MET A 90 -9.51 -3.87 1.48
N ASP A 91 -10.77 -4.25 1.60
CA ASP A 91 -11.63 -4.49 0.44
C ASP A 91 -11.91 -3.18 -0.29
N ILE A 92 -11.78 -3.19 -1.62
CA ILE A 92 -11.83 -1.99 -2.45
C ILE A 92 -13.26 -1.51 -2.68
N GLU A 93 -14.26 -2.39 -2.61
CA GLU A 93 -15.64 -2.00 -2.85
C GLU A 93 -16.34 -1.46 -1.60
N SER A 94 -16.10 -2.10 -0.45
CA SER A 94 -16.71 -1.77 0.83
C SER A 94 -15.86 -0.87 1.71
N HIS A 95 -14.58 -0.70 1.37
CA HIS A 95 -13.57 0.00 2.17
C HIS A 95 -13.39 -0.57 3.59
N ALA A 96 -13.87 -1.81 3.80
CA ALA A 96 -13.74 -2.50 5.07
C ALA A 96 -12.35 -3.11 5.21
N ILE A 97 -11.80 -3.08 6.41
CA ILE A 97 -10.56 -3.79 6.74
C ILE A 97 -10.89 -5.28 6.81
N CYS A 98 -10.29 -6.07 5.92
CA CYS A 98 -10.47 -7.51 5.84
C CYS A 98 -9.57 -8.24 6.83
N SER A 99 -8.31 -7.82 6.92
CA SER A 99 -7.31 -8.45 7.78
C SER A 99 -6.32 -7.43 8.32
N ALA A 100 -5.82 -7.70 9.53
CA ALA A 100 -4.69 -7.01 10.12
C ALA A 100 -3.82 -8.05 10.84
N CYS A 101 -2.58 -8.20 10.40
CA CYS A 101 -1.62 -9.14 10.99
C CYS A 101 -0.24 -8.48 11.14
N PHE A 102 0.67 -9.15 11.83
CA PHE A 102 2.04 -8.70 12.00
C PHE A 102 2.99 -9.70 11.36
N LEU A 103 3.91 -9.18 10.56
CA LEU A 103 5.14 -9.86 10.19
C LEU A 103 6.03 -9.98 11.44
N GLY A 104 7.11 -10.77 11.33
CA GLY A 104 7.95 -11.08 12.48
C GLY A 104 8.58 -9.86 13.14
N GLU A 105 9.03 -8.89 12.34
CA GLU A 105 9.79 -7.72 12.79
C GLU A 105 9.47 -6.46 11.98
N GLU A 106 10.07 -5.33 12.38
CA GLU A 106 10.01 -4.07 11.63
C GLU A 106 10.53 -4.26 10.21
N CYS A 107 9.76 -3.75 9.25
CA CYS A 107 10.01 -3.88 7.83
C CYS A 107 10.48 -2.55 7.24
N SER A 108 11.64 -2.55 6.60
CA SER A 108 12.16 -1.37 5.91
C SER A 108 11.69 -1.27 4.45
N ALA A 109 11.36 -2.41 3.84
CA ALA A 109 10.85 -2.53 2.49
C ALA A 109 10.09 -3.85 2.33
N ALA A 110 9.11 -3.87 1.44
CA ALA A 110 8.39 -5.08 1.07
C ALA A 110 7.96 -5.06 -0.40
N SER A 111 7.77 -6.22 -1.01
CA SER A 111 7.23 -6.34 -2.38
C SER A 111 6.62 -7.71 -2.60
N TRP A 112 5.41 -7.75 -3.14
CA TRP A 112 4.84 -8.97 -3.69
C TRP A 112 5.60 -9.43 -4.94
N SER A 113 5.69 -10.74 -5.14
CA SER A 113 6.12 -11.33 -6.40
C SER A 113 5.10 -11.01 -7.51
N PRO A 114 5.48 -11.03 -8.80
CA PRO A 114 4.56 -10.68 -9.89
C PRO A 114 3.32 -11.59 -9.99
N ASP A 115 3.45 -12.84 -9.57
CA ASP A 115 2.34 -13.81 -9.47
C ASP A 115 1.62 -13.75 -8.12
N GLN A 116 2.04 -12.85 -7.23
CA GLN A 116 1.57 -12.66 -5.87
C GLN A 116 1.65 -13.92 -5.00
N ALA A 117 2.43 -14.93 -5.39
CA ALA A 117 2.60 -16.14 -4.60
C ALA A 117 3.33 -15.87 -3.27
N PHE A 118 4.27 -14.90 -3.27
CA PHE A 118 5.07 -14.58 -2.09
C PHE A 118 5.22 -13.08 -1.89
N LEU A 119 5.19 -12.65 -0.63
CA LEU A 119 5.63 -11.32 -0.20
C LEU A 119 7.08 -11.43 0.27
N THR A 120 7.97 -10.63 -0.31
CA THR A 120 9.34 -10.49 0.17
C THR A 120 9.44 -9.25 1.05
N ALA A 121 9.99 -9.37 2.25
CA ALA A 121 10.18 -8.27 3.18
C ALA A 121 11.64 -8.20 3.65
N VAL A 122 12.13 -6.99 3.91
CA VAL A 122 13.45 -6.74 4.52
C VAL A 122 13.24 -6.41 6.00
N GLU A 123 13.59 -7.37 6.85
CA GLU A 123 13.47 -7.31 8.30
C GLU A 123 14.86 -7.25 8.93
N GLY A 124 15.19 -6.14 9.58
CA GLY A 124 16.51 -5.97 10.20
C GLY A 124 17.67 -6.21 9.22
N ASP A 125 18.40 -7.31 9.40
CA ASP A 125 19.54 -7.75 8.59
C ASP A 125 19.25 -8.97 7.68
N ARG A 126 17.98 -9.38 7.57
CA ARG A 126 17.54 -10.52 6.75
C ARG A 126 16.47 -10.16 5.74
N ILE A 127 16.35 -10.99 4.72
CA ILE A 127 15.24 -10.99 3.77
C ILE A 127 14.33 -12.16 4.11
N VAL A 128 13.04 -11.93 4.29
CA VAL A 128 12.06 -12.96 4.64
C VAL A 128 11.04 -13.08 3.51
N PHE A 129 10.65 -14.31 3.21
CA PHE A 129 9.64 -14.65 2.23
C PHE A 129 8.41 -15.18 2.96
N TYR A 130 7.28 -14.53 2.71
CA TYR A 130 5.98 -14.84 3.28
C TYR A 130 5.05 -15.37 2.19
N ASP A 131 4.17 -16.31 2.53
CA ASP A 131 3.08 -16.71 1.64
C ASP A 131 1.86 -15.77 1.72
N ARG A 132 0.76 -16.15 1.07
CA ARG A 132 -0.53 -15.42 1.07
C ARG A 132 -1.20 -15.34 2.45
N CYS A 133 -0.85 -16.23 3.36
CA CYS A 133 -1.34 -16.24 4.73
C CYS A 133 -0.40 -15.46 5.68
N PHE A 134 0.65 -14.83 5.14
CA PHE A 134 1.71 -14.17 5.90
C PHE A 134 2.48 -15.15 6.80
N GLU A 135 2.56 -16.42 6.42
CA GLU A 135 3.43 -17.41 7.05
C GLU A 135 4.81 -17.42 6.39
N ILE A 136 5.87 -17.58 7.18
CA ILE A 136 7.25 -17.62 6.67
C ILE A 136 7.46 -18.92 5.89
N VAL A 137 7.84 -18.79 4.62
CA VAL A 137 8.20 -19.92 3.75
C VAL A 137 9.71 -20.04 3.51
N GLY A 138 10.46 -18.99 3.85
CA GLY A 138 11.91 -18.99 3.78
C GLY A 138 12.51 -17.67 4.22
N ASP A 139 13.80 -17.69 4.50
CA ASP A 139 14.58 -16.51 4.86
C ASP A 139 15.99 -16.59 4.26
N TRP A 140 16.61 -15.42 4.10
CA TRP A 140 17.98 -15.25 3.72
C TRP A 140 18.66 -14.25 4.66
N SER A 141 19.56 -14.74 5.49
CA SER A 141 20.48 -13.94 6.32
C SER A 141 21.82 -13.75 5.60
N VAL A 142 22.38 -12.54 5.70
CA VAL A 142 23.68 -12.16 5.10
C VAL A 142 24.85 -12.64 5.96
#